data_AF-A0A6G3XWV2-F1
#
_entry.id   AF-A0A6G3XWV2-F1
#
_cell.length_a   1.000
_cell.length_b   1.000
_cell.length_c   1.000
_cell.angle_alpha   90.00
_cell.angle_beta   90.00
_cell.angle_gamma   90.00
#
_symmetry.space_group_name_H-M   'P 1'
#
loop_
_entity.id
_entity.type
_entity.pdbx_description
1 polymer ?
#
loop_
_entity_poly.entity_id
_entity_poly.type
_entity_poly.pdbx_seq_one_letter_code
_entity_poly.pdbx_strand_id
1 'polypeptide(L)'
;VQQRCPEWTDHNVSDPGVTLIEAFATMVDQLVYRVNRVPEKSYLTFLDLIGVQLHPPTAAHTEVTFRLSAPRPEPVLVRAGTEVATVRTETEEAVVFTTSEPLSIVPCTFAHLATWPSPGEAVDRTEELTLGRDVPVFGAAPAPGDCLYVGLSAAVPAGVLALRLDCTVDGV
;
A
#
# COMPACT_ATOMS: atom_id res chain seq x y z
N VAL A 1 -4.95 -23.54 -56.47
CA VAL A 1 -5.73 -24.65 -57.07
C VAL A 1 -5.77 -24.55 -58.59
N GLN A 2 -6.08 -23.40 -59.19
CA GLN A 2 -6.11 -23.22 -60.66
C GLN A 2 -4.85 -23.68 -61.42
N GLN A 3 -3.64 -23.47 -60.88
CA GLN A 3 -2.40 -23.96 -61.51
C GLN A 3 -2.23 -25.50 -61.44
N ARG A 4 -2.88 -26.16 -60.48
CA ARG A 4 -2.77 -27.61 -60.25
C ARG A 4 -3.99 -28.39 -60.77
N CYS A 5 -5.13 -27.73 -60.93
CA CYS A 5 -6.38 -28.28 -61.44
C CYS A 5 -7.00 -27.28 -62.45
N PRO A 6 -6.40 -27.11 -63.65
CA PRO A 6 -6.87 -26.15 -64.64
C PRO A 6 -8.24 -26.52 -65.24
N GLU A 7 -8.67 -27.77 -65.06
CA GLU A 7 -9.95 -28.30 -65.53
C GLU A 7 -11.14 -27.88 -64.64
N TRP A 8 -10.85 -27.39 -63.42
CA TRP A 8 -11.87 -26.87 -62.52
C TRP A 8 -12.20 -25.42 -62.89
N THR A 9 -13.37 -25.22 -63.49
CA THR A 9 -13.77 -23.95 -64.10
C THR A 9 -14.89 -23.25 -63.34
N ASP A 10 -15.73 -23.99 -62.61
CA ASP A 10 -16.80 -23.43 -61.77
C ASP A 10 -16.30 -23.19 -60.34
N HIS A 11 -16.28 -21.92 -59.93
CA HIS A 11 -15.79 -21.46 -58.63
C HIS A 11 -16.91 -20.74 -57.85
N ASN A 12 -18.16 -21.02 -58.18
CA ASN A 12 -19.30 -20.45 -57.48
C ASN A 12 -19.41 -21.02 -56.05
N VAL A 13 -20.12 -20.32 -55.18
CA VAL A 13 -20.35 -20.69 -53.77
C VAL A 13 -21.05 -22.05 -53.63
N SER A 14 -21.83 -22.45 -54.65
CA SER A 14 -22.51 -23.75 -54.70
C SER A 14 -21.64 -24.90 -55.24
N ASP A 15 -20.40 -24.63 -55.65
CA ASP A 15 -19.51 -25.67 -56.19
C ASP A 15 -19.08 -26.66 -55.09
N PRO A 16 -19.24 -27.99 -55.31
CA PRO A 16 -18.80 -29.00 -54.35
C PRO A 16 -17.29 -28.94 -54.03
N GLY A 17 -16.45 -28.50 -54.97
CA GLY A 17 -15.02 -28.29 -54.74
C GLY A 17 -14.75 -27.17 -53.74
N VAL A 18 -15.46 -26.05 -53.84
CA VAL A 18 -15.43 -24.96 -52.85
C VAL A 18 -15.90 -25.46 -51.48
N THR A 19 -17.00 -26.21 -51.42
CA THR A 19 -17.52 -26.78 -50.16
C THR A 19 -16.50 -27.68 -49.48
N LEU A 20 -15.80 -28.53 -50.25
CA LEU A 20 -14.73 -29.38 -49.72
C LEU A 20 -13.55 -28.56 -49.20
N ILE A 21 -13.14 -27.51 -49.91
CA ILE A 21 -12.06 -26.61 -49.46
C ILE A 21 -12.44 -25.94 -48.14
N GLU A 22 -13.67 -25.45 -48.00
CA GLU A 22 -14.17 -24.82 -46.76
C GLU A 22 -14.25 -25.82 -45.60
N ALA A 23 -14.71 -27.04 -45.86
CA ALA A 23 -14.73 -28.11 -44.85
C ALA A 23 -13.31 -28.45 -44.37
N PHE A 24 -12.34 -28.58 -45.29
CA PHE A 24 -10.94 -28.81 -44.94
C PHE A 24 -10.30 -27.61 -44.22
N ALA A 25 -10.59 -26.39 -44.67
CA ALA A 25 -10.12 -25.18 -44.00
C ALA A 25 -10.62 -25.12 -42.55
N THR A 26 -11.89 -25.47 -42.32
CA THR A 26 -12.48 -25.53 -40.97
C THR A 26 -11.79 -26.58 -40.09
N MET A 27 -11.49 -27.77 -40.64
CA MET A 27 -10.75 -28.80 -39.90
C MET A 27 -9.32 -28.36 -39.55
N VAL A 28 -8.63 -27.72 -40.50
CA VAL A 28 -7.27 -27.21 -40.29
C VAL A 28 -7.27 -26.08 -39.26
N ASP A 29 -8.26 -25.19 -39.30
CA ASP A 29 -8.38 -24.10 -38.33
C ASP A 29 -8.53 -24.63 -36.89
N GLN A 30 -9.35 -25.68 -36.70
CA GLN A 30 -9.45 -26.36 -35.40
C GLN A 30 -8.14 -27.01 -34.95
N LEU A 31 -7.35 -27.58 -35.87
CA LEU A 31 -6.05 -28.16 -35.55
C LEU A 31 -5.03 -27.07 -35.17
N VAL A 32 -4.96 -25.99 -35.94
CA VAL A 32 -4.10 -24.84 -35.66
C VAL A 32 -4.43 -24.25 -34.30
N TYR A 33 -5.72 -24.06 -33.99
CA TYR A 33 -6.17 -23.60 -32.67
C TYR A 33 -5.65 -24.48 -31.52
N ARG A 34 -5.74 -25.81 -31.66
CA ARG A 34 -5.28 -26.75 -30.63
C ARG A 34 -3.76 -26.76 -30.49
N VAL A 35 -3.04 -26.74 -31.61
CA VAL A 35 -1.56 -26.70 -31.62
C VAL A 35 -1.05 -25.42 -30.97
N ASN A 36 -1.70 -24.28 -31.21
CA ASN A 36 -1.34 -23.00 -30.61
C ASN A 36 -1.52 -22.96 -29.08
N ARG A 37 -2.25 -23.91 -28.48
CA ARG A 37 -2.39 -24.07 -27.02
C ARG A 37 -1.34 -25.00 -26.39
N VAL A 38 -0.61 -25.76 -27.20
CA VAL A 38 0.43 -26.68 -26.71
C VAL A 38 1.57 -25.95 -26.00
N PRO A 39 2.10 -24.81 -26.49
CA PRO A 39 3.18 -24.09 -25.81
C PRO A 39 2.86 -23.72 -24.37
N GLU A 40 1.68 -23.18 -24.11
CA GLU A 40 1.22 -22.81 -22.77
C GLU A 40 1.10 -24.05 -21.86
N LYS A 41 0.53 -25.14 -22.36
CA LYS A 41 0.43 -26.39 -21.60
C LYS A 41 1.80 -26.99 -21.29
N SER A 42 2.72 -26.98 -22.26
CA SER A 42 4.10 -27.46 -22.07
C SER A 42 4.84 -26.62 -21.04
N TYR A 43 4.68 -25.30 -21.08
CA TYR A 43 5.26 -24.38 -20.09
C TYR A 43 4.80 -24.72 -18.68
N LEU A 44 3.48 -24.86 -18.45
CA LEU A 44 2.94 -25.26 -17.14
C LEU A 44 3.45 -26.64 -16.70
N THR A 45 3.56 -27.60 -17.63
CA THR A 45 4.07 -28.95 -17.32
C THR A 45 5.54 -28.92 -16.94
N PHE A 46 6.36 -28.09 -17.59
CA PHE A 46 7.77 -27.93 -17.23
C PHE A 46 7.93 -27.25 -15.87
N LEU A 47 7.08 -26.26 -15.55
CA LEU A 47 7.04 -25.65 -14.21
C LEU A 47 6.71 -26.67 -13.13
N ASP A 48 5.72 -27.53 -13.35
CA ASP A 48 5.34 -28.62 -12.43
C ASP A 48 6.48 -29.63 -12.26
N LEU A 49 7.17 -30.00 -13.35
CA LEU A 49 8.27 -30.97 -13.33
C LEU A 49 9.49 -30.49 -12.52
N ILE A 50 9.76 -29.18 -12.49
CA ILE A 50 10.83 -28.60 -11.66
C ILE A 50 10.33 -28.21 -10.26
N GLY A 51 9.07 -28.53 -9.92
CA GLY A 51 8.50 -28.32 -8.59
C GLY A 51 8.07 -26.89 -8.30
N VAL A 52 7.84 -26.04 -9.32
CA VAL A 52 7.27 -24.71 -9.08
C VAL A 52 5.84 -24.88 -8.59
N GLN A 53 5.57 -24.39 -7.39
CA GLN A 53 4.23 -24.32 -6.84
C GLN A 53 3.80 -22.86 -6.70
N LEU A 54 2.50 -22.63 -6.86
CA LEU A 54 1.92 -21.35 -6.50
C LEU A 54 2.12 -21.12 -5.00
N HIS A 55 2.47 -19.90 -4.63
CA HIS A 55 2.52 -19.54 -3.21
C HIS A 55 1.12 -19.72 -2.61
N PRO A 56 1.01 -20.39 -1.44
CA PRO A 56 -0.26 -20.47 -0.75
C PRO A 56 -0.75 -19.06 -0.42
N PRO A 57 -2.08 -18.85 -0.29
CA PRO A 57 -2.60 -17.59 0.21
C PRO A 57 -1.99 -17.31 1.59
N THR A 58 -1.45 -16.10 1.76
CA THR A 58 -0.87 -15.64 3.02
C THR A 58 -1.86 -14.72 3.73
N ALA A 59 -1.78 -14.66 5.06
CA ALA A 59 -2.60 -13.74 5.83
C ALA A 59 -2.29 -12.29 5.42
N ALA A 60 -3.33 -11.46 5.33
CA ALA A 60 -3.15 -10.03 5.13
C ALA A 60 -2.57 -9.40 6.40
N HIS A 61 -1.74 -8.37 6.24
CA HIS A 61 -1.15 -7.61 7.33
C HIS A 61 -1.42 -6.12 7.11
N THR A 62 -1.66 -5.39 8.20
CA THR A 62 -1.87 -3.95 8.18
C THR A 62 -1.49 -3.33 9.52
N GLU A 63 -1.26 -2.03 9.53
CA GLU A 63 -1.01 -1.26 10.74
C GLU A 63 -2.33 -0.77 11.34
N VAL A 64 -2.40 -0.74 12.67
CA VAL A 64 -3.57 -0.24 13.41
C VAL A 64 -3.14 0.76 14.46
N THR A 65 -3.92 1.84 14.60
CA THR A 65 -3.67 2.87 15.62
C THR A 65 -4.66 2.72 16.76
N PHE A 66 -4.14 2.57 17.98
CA PHE A 66 -4.94 2.59 19.20
C PHE A 66 -4.97 4.00 19.78
N ARG A 67 -6.18 4.54 19.98
CA ARG A 67 -6.38 5.82 20.67
C ARG A 67 -7.05 5.58 22.01
N LEU A 68 -6.43 6.06 23.09
CA LEU A 68 -7.05 6.05 24.40
C LEU A 68 -8.26 6.99 24.40
N SER A 69 -9.39 6.55 24.96
CA SER A 69 -10.59 7.39 25.10
C SER A 69 -10.39 8.56 26.07
N ALA A 70 -9.46 8.42 27.01
CA ALA A 70 -9.06 9.45 27.95
C ALA A 70 -7.58 9.26 28.36
N PRO A 71 -6.86 10.32 28.76
CA PRO A 71 -5.50 10.21 29.29
C PRO A 71 -5.45 9.27 30.51
N ARG A 72 -4.39 8.46 30.61
CA ARG A 72 -4.12 7.56 31.73
C ARG A 72 -2.78 7.93 32.35
N PRO A 73 -2.65 7.97 33.69
CA PRO A 73 -1.37 8.28 34.35
C PRO A 73 -0.37 7.12 34.30
N GLU A 74 -0.84 5.91 34.02
CA GLU A 74 -0.03 4.70 33.93
C GLU A 74 0.01 4.19 32.49
N PRO A 75 1.11 3.51 32.07
CA PRO A 75 1.20 2.88 30.76
C PRO A 75 0.07 1.89 30.51
N VAL A 76 -0.53 1.94 29.31
CA VAL A 76 -1.58 1.01 28.90
C VAL A 76 -0.99 -0.03 27.96
N LEU A 77 -1.02 -1.29 28.37
CA LEU A 77 -0.54 -2.42 27.55
C LEU A 77 -1.66 -2.97 26.66
N VAL A 78 -1.46 -2.86 25.35
CA VAL A 78 -2.16 -3.66 24.35
C VAL A 78 -1.34 -4.93 24.15
N ARG A 79 -1.92 -6.10 24.42
CA ARG A 79 -1.20 -7.38 24.31
C ARG A 79 -1.10 -7.81 22.84
N ALA A 80 -0.10 -8.61 22.51
CA ALA A 80 -0.14 -9.40 21.28
C ALA A 80 -1.38 -10.31 21.31
N GLY A 81 -1.99 -10.54 20.15
CA GLY A 81 -3.26 -11.27 20.03
C GLY A 81 -4.50 -10.43 20.35
N THR A 82 -4.38 -9.11 20.53
CA THR A 82 -5.55 -8.24 20.67
C THR A 82 -6.32 -8.22 19.36
N GLU A 83 -7.60 -8.56 19.42
CA GLU A 83 -8.47 -8.60 18.25
C GLU A 83 -8.94 -7.19 17.85
N VAL A 84 -8.89 -6.92 16.55
CA VAL A 84 -9.43 -5.72 15.90
C VAL A 84 -10.19 -6.16 14.66
N ALA A 85 -11.27 -5.47 14.32
CA ALA A 85 -12.13 -5.89 13.21
C ALA A 85 -12.39 -4.74 12.26
N THR A 86 -12.58 -5.07 10.99
CA THR A 86 -13.14 -4.11 10.02
C THR A 86 -14.59 -3.77 10.38
N VAL A 87 -15.09 -2.67 9.81
CA VAL A 87 -16.51 -2.31 9.96
C VAL A 87 -17.35 -3.32 9.19
N ARG A 88 -18.26 -4.01 9.88
CA ARG A 88 -19.30 -4.81 9.23
C ARG A 88 -20.23 -3.90 8.44
N THR A 89 -20.46 -4.21 7.17
CA THR A 89 -21.44 -3.52 6.33
C THR A 89 -22.68 -4.40 6.13
N GLU A 90 -23.69 -3.92 5.40
CA GLU A 90 -24.86 -4.75 5.06
C GLU A 90 -24.50 -5.92 4.13
N THR A 91 -23.44 -5.76 3.33
CA THR A 91 -23.02 -6.72 2.30
C THR A 91 -21.79 -7.54 2.69
N GLU A 92 -21.03 -7.13 3.70
CA GLU A 92 -19.76 -7.75 4.08
C GLU A 92 -19.69 -8.00 5.60
N GLU A 93 -19.33 -9.23 5.97
CA GLU A 93 -19.01 -9.58 7.34
C GLU A 93 -17.69 -8.92 7.78
N ALA A 94 -17.55 -8.68 9.09
CA ALA A 94 -16.32 -8.11 9.63
C ALA A 94 -15.18 -9.13 9.54
N VAL A 95 -14.03 -8.68 9.05
CA VAL A 95 -12.79 -9.47 9.05
C VAL A 95 -12.04 -9.14 10.33
N VAL A 96 -11.75 -10.17 11.13
CA VAL A 96 -11.00 -10.05 12.38
C VAL A 96 -9.51 -10.23 12.11
N PHE A 97 -8.73 -9.28 12.62
CA PHE A 97 -7.27 -9.33 12.68
C PHE A 97 -6.83 -9.40 14.14
N THR A 98 -5.62 -9.88 14.37
CA THR A 98 -4.99 -9.91 15.69
C THR A 98 -3.66 -9.17 15.66
N THR A 99 -3.35 -8.40 16.69
CA THR A 99 -2.02 -7.78 16.82
C THR A 99 -0.93 -8.85 16.90
N SER A 100 0.17 -8.66 16.14
CA SER A 100 1.31 -9.58 16.16
C SER A 100 2.24 -9.35 17.36
N GLU A 101 2.32 -8.11 17.83
CA GLU A 101 3.23 -7.68 18.88
C GLU A 101 2.49 -6.88 19.97
N PRO A 102 3.00 -6.88 21.21
CA PRO A 102 2.45 -6.01 22.24
C PRO A 102 2.83 -4.54 22.00
N LEU A 103 1.92 -3.63 22.35
CA LEU A 103 2.14 -2.19 22.30
C LEU A 103 1.94 -1.61 23.71
N SER A 104 2.96 -0.91 24.23
CA SER A 104 2.84 -0.13 25.47
C SER A 104 2.59 1.34 25.14
N ILE A 105 1.40 1.82 25.47
CA ILE A 105 1.04 3.24 25.30
C ILE A 105 1.51 3.97 26.56
N VAL A 106 2.64 4.66 26.46
CA VAL A 106 3.26 5.40 27.56
C VAL A 106 2.65 6.80 27.67
N PRO A 107 2.24 7.25 28.87
CA PRO A 107 1.83 8.63 29.06
C PRO A 107 3.00 9.57 28.82
N CYS A 108 2.78 10.59 27.99
CA CYS A 108 3.73 11.65 27.76
C CYS A 108 3.03 13.01 27.76
N THR A 109 3.77 14.04 28.11
CA THR A 109 3.35 15.43 27.99
C THR A 109 4.42 16.19 27.22
N PHE A 110 4.04 17.35 26.70
CA PHE A 110 5.01 18.36 26.30
C PHE A 110 5.93 18.69 27.51
N ALA A 111 7.23 18.82 27.25
CA ALA A 111 8.23 19.13 28.27
C ALA A 111 9.12 20.30 27.88
N HIS A 112 9.56 20.35 26.61
CA HIS A 112 10.51 21.37 26.16
C HIS A 112 10.19 21.87 24.76
N LEU A 113 10.48 23.14 24.50
CA LEU A 113 10.53 23.71 23.16
C LEU A 113 11.92 24.29 22.94
N ALA A 114 12.56 23.96 21.82
CA ALA A 114 13.82 24.60 21.44
C ALA A 114 13.81 24.97 19.96
N THR A 115 14.47 26.08 19.63
CA THR A 115 14.69 26.51 18.25
C THR A 115 16.18 26.44 17.94
N TRP A 116 16.53 25.98 16.75
CA TRP A 116 17.92 25.92 16.33
C TRP A 116 18.07 26.49 14.92
N PRO A 117 18.58 27.73 14.78
CA PRO A 117 18.87 28.31 13.47
C PRO A 117 20.17 27.76 12.87
N SER A 118 20.25 27.75 11.55
CA SER A 118 21.43 27.36 10.79
C SER A 118 21.93 28.53 9.92
N PRO A 119 23.12 29.12 10.20
CA PRO A 119 24.05 28.79 11.29
C PRO A 119 23.58 29.34 12.64
N GLY A 120 23.96 28.67 13.74
CA GLY A 120 23.67 29.16 15.09
C GLY A 120 23.67 28.05 16.14
N GLU A 121 23.28 28.41 17.35
CA GLU A 121 23.15 27.51 18.49
C GLU A 121 21.67 27.29 18.84
N ALA A 122 21.37 26.10 19.38
CA ALA A 122 20.04 25.79 19.87
C ALA A 122 19.71 26.65 21.10
N VAL A 123 18.51 27.22 21.11
CA VAL A 123 17.99 28.05 22.21
C VAL A 123 16.77 27.37 22.80
N ASP A 124 16.76 27.20 24.12
CA ASP A 124 15.59 26.75 24.86
C ASP A 124 14.55 27.88 24.92
N ARG A 125 13.33 27.57 24.48
CA ARG A 125 12.16 28.47 24.41
C ARG A 125 11.02 28.01 25.32
N THR A 126 11.27 27.03 26.19
CA THR A 126 10.26 26.42 27.06
C THR A 126 9.62 27.43 27.99
N GLU A 127 10.42 28.31 28.60
CA GLU A 127 9.91 29.33 29.54
C GLU A 127 9.02 30.36 28.83
N GLU A 128 9.42 30.83 27.65
CA GLU A 128 8.64 31.78 26.84
C GLU A 128 7.25 31.21 26.52
N LEU A 129 7.20 29.97 26.03
CA LEU A 129 5.94 29.28 25.73
C LEU A 129 5.09 29.06 26.98
N THR A 130 5.72 28.66 28.09
CA THR A 130 5.02 28.40 29.37
C THR A 130 4.38 29.67 29.94
N LEU A 131 5.00 30.83 29.70
CA LEU A 131 4.47 32.14 30.05
C LEU A 131 3.40 32.65 29.06
N GLY A 132 3.05 31.87 28.04
CA GLY A 132 2.06 32.23 27.01
C GLY A 132 2.55 33.34 26.08
N ARG A 133 3.86 33.51 25.93
CA ARG A 133 4.45 34.47 24.99
C ARG A 133 4.59 33.83 23.61
N ASP A 134 4.52 34.66 22.59
CA ASP A 134 4.84 34.25 21.23
C ASP A 134 6.32 33.85 21.15
N VAL A 135 6.58 32.66 20.61
CA VAL A 135 7.92 32.14 20.41
C VAL A 135 8.32 32.32 18.95
N PRO A 136 9.37 33.09 18.64
CA PRO A 136 9.89 33.18 17.29
C PRO A 136 10.55 31.85 16.93
N VAL A 137 9.78 30.99 16.23
CA VAL A 137 10.24 29.67 15.79
C VAL A 137 11.37 29.79 14.77
N PHE A 138 11.24 30.75 13.86
CA PHE A 138 12.20 31.05 12.81
C PHE A 138 12.59 32.53 12.80
N GLY A 139 13.74 32.83 12.23
CA GLY A 139 14.14 34.21 11.96
C GLY A 139 13.28 34.87 10.88
N ALA A 140 13.44 36.18 10.68
CA ALA A 140 12.70 36.94 9.66
C ALA A 140 12.89 36.40 8.23
N ALA A 141 14.05 35.78 7.96
CA ALA A 141 14.31 35.02 6.74
C ALA A 141 14.75 33.60 7.13
N PRO A 142 13.83 32.62 7.19
CA PRO A 142 14.18 31.24 7.55
C PRO A 142 15.15 30.63 6.53
N ALA A 143 16.15 29.89 7.02
CA ALA A 143 17.13 29.20 6.19
C ALA A 143 16.89 27.68 6.18
N PRO A 144 17.24 26.97 5.08
CA PRO A 144 17.28 25.52 5.10
C PRO A 144 18.19 25.00 6.23
N GLY A 145 17.64 24.15 7.09
CA GLY A 145 18.33 23.62 8.27
C GLY A 145 17.89 24.25 9.59
N ASP A 146 17.11 25.33 9.57
CA ASP A 146 16.44 25.83 10.78
C ASP A 146 15.48 24.77 11.32
N CYS A 147 15.55 24.49 12.62
CA CYS A 147 14.81 23.41 13.27
C CYS A 147 13.98 23.91 14.45
N LEU A 148 12.77 23.37 14.57
CA LEU A 148 11.96 23.41 15.79
C LEU A 148 12.01 22.03 16.46
N TYR A 149 12.41 22.00 17.71
CA TYR A 149 12.42 20.78 18.53
C TYR A 149 11.31 20.84 19.56
N VAL A 150 10.49 19.79 19.59
CA VAL A 150 9.46 19.56 20.61
C VAL A 150 9.89 18.39 21.47
N GLY A 151 10.32 18.69 22.69
CA GLY A 151 10.70 17.71 23.69
C GLY A 151 9.48 17.21 24.46
N LEU A 152 9.38 15.89 24.59
CA LEU A 152 8.35 15.21 25.38
C LEU A 152 8.93 14.68 26.68
N SER A 153 8.07 14.52 27.69
CA SER A 153 8.47 14.00 29.01
C SER A 153 8.94 12.54 28.98
N ALA A 154 8.60 11.79 27.93
CA ALA A 154 8.99 10.41 27.73
C ALA A 154 9.09 10.10 26.23
N ALA A 155 9.93 9.12 25.88
CA ALA A 155 10.00 8.60 24.53
C ALA A 155 8.71 7.85 24.17
N VAL A 156 8.20 8.11 22.97
CA VAL A 156 6.97 7.48 22.42
C VAL A 156 7.23 6.90 21.02
N PRO A 157 8.09 5.87 20.90
CA PRO A 157 8.59 5.39 19.59
C PRO A 157 7.51 4.81 18.67
N ALA A 158 6.39 4.33 19.23
CA ALA A 158 5.24 3.82 18.49
C ALA A 158 3.97 4.68 18.70
N GLY A 159 4.15 5.93 19.13
CA GLY A 159 3.06 6.86 19.42
C GLY A 159 2.71 7.72 18.21
N VAL A 160 1.42 8.01 18.05
CA VAL A 160 0.97 9.07 17.16
C VAL A 160 0.94 10.38 17.94
N LEU A 161 1.75 11.34 17.51
CA LEU A 161 1.80 12.69 18.08
C LEU A 161 0.96 13.64 17.25
N ALA A 162 0.02 14.33 17.90
CA ALA A 162 -0.73 15.42 17.30
C ALA A 162 -0.22 16.74 17.87
N LEU A 163 0.49 17.52 17.04
CA LEU A 163 0.90 18.88 17.38
C LEU A 163 -0.21 19.83 16.93
N ARG A 164 -0.76 20.60 17.86
CA ARG A 164 -1.66 21.71 17.57
C ARG A 164 -0.89 22.99 17.84
N LEU A 165 -0.74 23.80 16.81
CA LEU A 165 0.04 25.03 16.86
C LEU A 165 -0.88 26.18 16.51
N ASP A 166 -0.99 27.14 17.42
CA ASP A 166 -1.60 28.44 17.15
C ASP A 166 -0.45 29.36 16.73
N CYS A 167 -0.37 29.68 15.44
CA CYS A 167 0.71 30.49 14.88
C CYS A 167 0.14 31.75 14.24
N THR A 168 0.79 32.89 14.49
CA THR A 168 0.64 34.10 13.69
C THR A 168 1.64 34.07 12.54
N VAL A 169 1.15 34.26 11.32
CA VAL A 169 2.02 34.43 10.15
C VAL A 169 2.16 35.92 9.91
N ASP A 170 3.26 36.49 10.36
CA ASP A 170 3.65 37.84 9.95
C ASP A 170 4.31 37.77 8.57
N GLY A 171 3.46 37.88 7.54
CA GLY A 171 3.87 37.95 6.15
C GLY A 171 4.08 39.40 5.69
N VAL A 172 5.08 39.61 4.84
CA VAL A 172 5.24 40.80 3.99
C VAL A 172 4.18 40.78 2.89
#